data_AF-A0A3Q0L5Q5-F1
#
_entry.id   AF-A0A3Q0L5Q5-F1
#
_cell.length_a   1.000
_cell.length_b   1.000
_cell.length_c   1.000
_cell.angle_alpha   90.00
_cell.angle_beta   90.00
_cell.angle_gamma   90.00
#
_symmetry.space_group_name_H-M   'P 1'
#
loop_
_entity.id
_entity.type
_entity.pdbx_description
1 polymer ?
#
loop_
_entity_poly.entity_id
_entity_poly.type
_entity_poly.pdbx_seq_one_letter_code
_entity_poly.pdbx_strand_id
1 'polypeptide(L)'
;MAQWFRSGGGVVHPLTRRYVLGGKLNINWEKIEKVFRLFFPEFSNKVTWAVVIAGIGLTSTSLVQSIINAFLETQFNIRILGPYDSLIGVVLIAFGLIHNILLQREKTKIEVNGKIEVNKQAIEHDKALFEHLDNILDDEYLMRFFEGVEVNHAYFYSKVKPLTDFMYEIGKVKTEFVLEPIASSLNQLKPVTRQLDEFFVCNFDAYGPGRGDDFWLCLHPQWNCDRAGSWDDFEGSKKYDVAMRELFQIIDNYKELYKVYRLNVKKELCI
;
A
#
# COMPACT_ATOMS: atom_id res chain seq x y z
N MET A 1 29.61 20.25 41.90
CA MET A 1 29.80 21.60 42.47
C MET A 1 29.55 22.57 41.32
N ALA A 2 28.51 23.41 41.26
CA ALA A 2 27.36 23.68 42.14
C ALA A 2 26.06 23.68 41.25
N GLN A 3 24.78 23.63 41.68
CA GLN A 3 23.99 24.54 42.55
C GLN A 3 24.20 26.04 42.18
N TRP A 4 23.27 26.98 42.20
CA TRP A 4 21.80 27.10 42.41
C TRP A 4 21.42 28.53 41.93
N PHE A 5 20.18 29.02 41.70
CA PHE A 5 18.77 28.59 41.80
C PHE A 5 17.98 29.52 40.80
N ARG A 6 16.73 30.04 40.82
CA ARG A 6 15.35 29.97 41.41
C ARG A 6 14.48 30.94 40.53
N SER A 7 13.14 31.02 40.52
CA SER A 7 12.01 30.07 40.66
C SER A 7 10.68 30.82 40.52
N GLY A 8 9.68 30.29 39.80
CA GLY A 8 8.31 30.83 39.73
C GLY A 8 7.35 29.85 39.04
N GLY A 9 6.06 29.77 39.38
CA GLY A 9 5.34 30.57 40.38
C GLY A 9 3.87 30.81 39.98
N GLY A 10 3.08 29.75 39.80
CA GLY A 10 1.69 29.86 39.33
C GLY A 10 0.76 28.91 40.08
N VAL A 11 -0.11 29.46 40.93
CA VAL A 11 -1.13 28.71 41.65
C VAL A 11 -2.47 28.87 40.93
N VAL A 12 -3.08 27.76 40.50
CA VAL A 12 -4.47 27.73 40.05
C VAL A 12 -5.17 26.50 40.65
N HIS A 13 -6.12 26.75 41.54
CA HIS A 13 -7.07 25.74 42.01
C HIS A 13 -8.28 25.67 41.06
N PRO A 14 -8.71 24.47 40.66
CA PRO A 14 -10.11 24.19 40.36
C PRO A 14 -10.71 23.37 41.49
N LEU A 15 -11.85 23.81 42.02
CA LEU A 15 -12.66 23.04 42.97
C LEU A 15 -13.77 22.26 42.27
N THR A 16 -14.34 21.31 43.01
CA THR A 16 -15.69 20.70 42.87
C THR A 16 -16.00 19.72 41.72
N ARG A 17 -16.45 18.53 42.17
CA ARG A 17 -17.52 17.68 41.63
C ARG A 17 -17.35 17.07 40.23
N ARG A 18 -16.90 15.81 40.21
CA ARG A 18 -17.51 14.77 39.36
C ARG A 18 -18.40 13.88 40.23
N TYR A 19 -19.72 14.03 40.09
CA TYR A 19 -20.65 12.93 40.36
C TYR A 19 -20.76 12.09 39.09
N VAL A 20 -20.35 10.83 39.13
CA VAL A 20 -20.66 9.84 38.08
C VAL A 20 -21.18 8.58 38.76
N LEU A 21 -22.45 8.64 39.20
CA LEU A 21 -23.23 7.43 39.45
C LEU A 21 -23.51 6.80 38.07
N GLY A 22 -22.65 5.85 37.69
CA GLY A 22 -22.65 5.22 36.38
C GLY A 22 -22.31 3.74 36.51
N GLY A 23 -23.10 3.02 37.31
CA GLY A 23 -22.96 1.57 37.49
C GLY A 23 -23.18 0.85 36.16
N LYS A 24 -22.10 0.55 35.44
CA LYS A 24 -22.15 -0.31 34.26
C LYS A 24 -22.64 -1.68 34.71
N LEU A 25 -23.86 -2.03 34.30
CA LEU A 25 -24.29 -3.43 34.26
C LEU A 25 -23.24 -4.19 33.45
N ASN A 26 -22.45 -5.02 34.12
CA ASN A 26 -21.33 -5.74 33.52
C ASN A 26 -21.87 -6.97 32.78
N ILE A 27 -22.66 -6.69 31.72
CA ILE A 27 -23.31 -7.68 30.88
C ILE A 27 -22.20 -8.51 30.23
N ASN A 28 -22.09 -9.76 30.66
CA ASN A 28 -21.07 -10.69 30.15
C ASN A 28 -21.45 -11.08 28.71
N TRP A 29 -20.97 -10.28 27.76
CA TRP A 29 -21.33 -10.40 26.35
C TRP A 29 -20.96 -11.77 25.78
N GLU A 30 -19.79 -12.33 26.15
CA GLU A 30 -19.35 -13.66 25.73
C GLU A 30 -20.33 -14.78 26.12
N LYS A 31 -20.95 -14.70 27.31
CA LYS A 31 -21.98 -15.66 27.73
C LYS A 31 -23.26 -15.50 26.95
N ILE A 32 -23.70 -14.26 26.68
CA ILE A 32 -24.87 -14.01 25.84
C ILE A 32 -24.61 -14.50 24.42
N GLU A 33 -23.45 -14.19 23.86
CA GLU A 33 -23.04 -14.60 22.51
C GLU A 33 -22.96 -16.13 22.37
N LYS A 34 -22.40 -16.84 23.37
CA LYS A 34 -22.39 -18.32 23.37
C LYS A 34 -23.79 -18.92 23.41
N VAL A 35 -24.71 -18.36 24.20
CA VAL A 35 -26.12 -18.77 24.19
C VAL A 35 -26.79 -18.42 22.86
N PHE A 36 -26.47 -17.28 22.27
CA PHE A 36 -27.05 -16.83 21.01
C PHE A 36 -26.58 -17.69 19.82
N ARG A 37 -25.28 -18.01 19.72
CA ARG A 37 -24.72 -18.97 18.74
C ARG A 37 -25.28 -20.39 18.90
N LEU A 38 -25.82 -20.76 20.08
CA LEU A 38 -26.49 -22.04 20.30
C LEU A 38 -27.86 -22.12 19.61
N PHE A 39 -28.63 -21.02 19.61
CA PHE A 39 -29.93 -20.93 18.93
C PHE A 39 -29.79 -20.50 17.46
N PHE A 40 -28.72 -19.78 17.12
CA PHE A 40 -28.43 -19.27 15.79
C PHE A 40 -27.03 -19.73 15.32
N PRO A 41 -26.84 -21.01 14.98
CA PRO A 41 -25.62 -21.49 14.34
C PRO A 41 -25.41 -20.82 12.97
N GLU A 42 -24.18 -20.86 12.46
CA GLU A 42 -23.66 -19.98 11.39
C GLU A 42 -24.27 -20.13 9.98
N PHE A 43 -25.39 -20.83 9.85
CA PHE A 43 -26.14 -21.06 8.61
C PHE A 43 -26.97 -19.85 8.14
N SER A 44 -26.22 -18.77 7.86
CA SER A 44 -26.33 -17.99 6.62
C SER A 44 -27.74 -17.68 6.12
N ASN A 45 -28.26 -16.53 6.56
CA ASN A 45 -29.38 -15.77 5.96
C ASN A 45 -30.76 -16.46 6.04
N LYS A 46 -30.89 -17.73 5.60
CA LYS A 46 -32.14 -18.50 5.57
C LYS A 46 -32.76 -18.69 6.96
N VAL A 47 -31.96 -18.96 8.00
CA VAL A 47 -32.44 -19.07 9.38
C VAL A 47 -32.95 -17.72 9.88
N THR A 48 -32.23 -16.64 9.58
CA THR A 48 -32.63 -15.27 9.93
C THR A 48 -33.95 -14.89 9.27
N TRP A 49 -34.12 -15.19 7.98
CA TRP A 49 -35.39 -14.99 7.27
C TRP A 49 -36.51 -15.88 7.81
N ALA A 50 -36.24 -17.14 8.16
CA ALA A 50 -37.24 -18.01 8.76
C ALA A 50 -37.75 -17.48 10.11
N VAL A 51 -36.87 -16.94 10.96
CA VAL A 51 -37.26 -16.32 12.24
C VAL A 51 -37.97 -14.98 12.05
N VAL A 52 -37.57 -14.16 11.08
CA VAL A 52 -38.29 -12.92 10.72
C VAL A 52 -39.67 -13.24 10.14
N ILE A 53 -39.80 -14.25 9.26
CA ILE A 53 -41.09 -14.70 8.70
C ILE A 53 -41.98 -15.30 9.79
N ALA A 54 -41.44 -16.09 10.72
CA ALA A 54 -42.18 -16.62 11.86
C ALA A 54 -42.67 -15.50 12.80
N GLY A 55 -41.82 -14.50 13.07
CA GLY A 55 -42.20 -13.32 13.86
C GLY A 55 -43.22 -12.42 13.16
N ILE A 56 -43.15 -12.30 11.82
CA ILE A 56 -44.19 -11.64 11.01
C ILE A 56 -45.50 -12.44 11.07
N GLY A 57 -45.43 -13.77 11.01
CA GLY A 57 -46.59 -14.64 11.23
C GLY A 57 -47.25 -14.37 12.59
N LEU A 58 -46.47 -14.45 13.67
CA LEU A 58 -46.91 -14.24 15.06
C LEU A 58 -47.36 -12.80 15.39
N THR A 59 -47.01 -11.81 14.56
CA THR A 59 -47.54 -10.44 14.69
C THR A 59 -48.79 -10.24 13.83
N SER A 60 -48.80 -10.77 12.61
CA SER A 60 -49.95 -10.75 11.69
C SER A 60 -51.16 -11.53 12.21
N THR A 61 -50.94 -12.53 13.08
CA THR A 61 -52.02 -13.22 13.78
C THR A 61 -52.94 -12.23 14.47
N SER A 62 -52.48 -11.15 15.10
CA SER A 62 -53.36 -10.21 15.84
C SER A 62 -54.65 -9.80 15.10
N LEU A 63 -54.61 -9.60 13.77
CA LEU A 63 -55.80 -9.30 12.96
C LEU A 63 -56.55 -10.57 12.50
N VAL A 64 -55.84 -11.58 12.00
CA VAL A 64 -56.45 -12.80 11.45
C VAL A 64 -57.02 -13.71 12.56
N GLN A 65 -56.33 -13.81 13.69
CA GLN A 65 -56.72 -14.46 14.95
C GLN A 65 -58.00 -13.84 15.54
N SER A 66 -58.22 -12.53 15.37
CA SER A 66 -59.48 -11.90 15.79
C SER A 66 -60.67 -12.42 14.99
N ILE A 67 -60.50 -12.59 13.67
CA ILE A 67 -61.53 -13.15 12.77
C ILE A 67 -61.71 -14.66 13.01
N ILE A 68 -60.61 -15.40 13.11
CA ILE A 68 -60.62 -16.86 13.30
C ILE A 68 -61.13 -17.25 14.69
N ASN A 69 -60.74 -16.54 15.76
CA ASN A 69 -61.31 -16.80 17.10
C ASN A 69 -62.80 -16.49 17.14
N ALA A 70 -63.26 -15.37 16.55
CA ALA A 70 -64.69 -15.08 16.50
C ALA A 70 -65.49 -16.18 15.76
N PHE A 71 -64.92 -16.76 14.70
CA PHE A 71 -65.52 -17.88 13.96
C PHE A 71 -65.46 -19.22 14.71
N LEU A 72 -64.34 -19.52 15.40
CA LEU A 72 -64.17 -20.77 16.15
C LEU A 72 -64.89 -20.78 17.51
N GLU A 73 -64.99 -19.64 18.20
CA GLU A 73 -65.80 -19.52 19.43
C GLU A 73 -67.29 -19.66 19.12
N THR A 74 -67.78 -19.13 17.99
CA THR A 74 -69.20 -19.22 17.59
C THR A 74 -69.61 -20.56 16.98
N GLN A 75 -68.68 -21.43 16.58
CA GLN A 75 -68.99 -22.73 15.96
C GLN A 75 -68.48 -23.95 16.73
N PHE A 76 -67.34 -23.85 17.42
CA PHE A 76 -66.64 -25.01 18.00
C PHE A 76 -66.20 -24.84 19.47
N ASN A 77 -66.23 -23.63 20.02
CA ASN A 77 -65.89 -23.32 21.41
C ASN A 77 -64.46 -23.76 21.83
N ILE A 78 -63.48 -23.59 20.92
CA ILE A 78 -62.07 -23.92 21.14
C ILE A 78 -61.23 -22.63 21.06
N ARG A 79 -60.35 -22.41 22.05
CA ARG A 79 -59.29 -21.38 22.03
C ARG A 79 -57.93 -22.04 21.83
N ILE A 80 -57.15 -21.55 20.85
CA ILE A 80 -55.90 -22.20 20.41
C ILE A 80 -54.64 -21.40 20.80
N LEU A 81 -54.73 -20.08 20.99
CA LEU A 81 -53.58 -19.18 21.18
C LEU A 81 -53.79 -18.14 22.30
N GLY A 82 -52.69 -17.59 22.82
CA GLY A 82 -52.63 -16.83 24.07
C GLY A 82 -52.51 -15.31 23.91
N PRO A 83 -52.54 -14.55 25.02
CA PRO A 83 -52.57 -13.08 25.02
C PRO A 83 -51.22 -12.40 24.74
N TYR A 84 -50.11 -13.16 24.62
CA TYR A 84 -48.75 -12.60 24.49
C TYR A 84 -48.07 -12.94 23.15
N ASP A 85 -48.73 -13.67 22.26
CA ASP A 85 -48.08 -14.27 21.09
C ASP A 85 -47.60 -13.20 20.08
N SER A 86 -48.31 -12.07 19.98
CA SER A 86 -47.89 -10.91 19.20
C SER A 86 -46.63 -10.22 19.75
N LEU A 87 -46.47 -10.15 21.07
CA LEU A 87 -45.28 -9.63 21.72
C LEU A 87 -44.07 -10.56 21.49
N ILE A 88 -44.30 -11.89 21.56
CA ILE A 88 -43.28 -12.89 21.20
C ILE A 88 -42.86 -12.73 19.73
N GLY A 89 -43.81 -12.50 18.82
CA GLY A 89 -43.53 -12.21 17.41
C GLY A 89 -42.63 -10.98 17.19
N VAL A 90 -42.93 -9.86 17.86
CA VAL A 90 -42.07 -8.64 17.81
C VAL A 90 -40.66 -8.93 18.34
N VAL A 91 -40.54 -9.67 19.44
CA VAL A 91 -39.25 -10.04 20.04
C VAL A 91 -38.42 -10.92 19.09
N LEU A 92 -39.06 -11.86 18.38
CA LEU A 92 -38.38 -12.69 17.37
C LEU A 92 -37.88 -11.88 16.16
N ILE A 93 -38.67 -10.93 15.66
CA ILE A 93 -38.22 -10.00 14.60
C ILE A 93 -37.01 -9.20 15.09
N ALA A 94 -37.07 -8.65 16.32
CA ALA A 94 -35.97 -7.88 16.89
C ALA A 94 -34.68 -8.71 17.03
N PHE A 95 -34.76 -9.95 17.52
CA PHE A 95 -33.59 -10.84 17.58
C PHE A 95 -33.04 -11.18 16.20
N GLY A 96 -33.89 -11.46 15.20
CA GLY A 96 -33.46 -11.72 13.83
C GLY A 96 -32.72 -10.53 13.19
N LEU A 97 -33.21 -9.30 13.41
CA LEU A 97 -32.56 -8.08 12.94
C LEU A 97 -31.23 -7.82 13.66
N ILE A 98 -31.18 -7.99 14.99
CA ILE A 98 -29.94 -7.86 15.77
C ILE A 98 -28.88 -8.87 15.30
N HIS A 99 -29.27 -10.13 15.08
CA HIS A 99 -28.38 -11.17 14.56
C HIS A 99 -27.81 -10.79 13.18
N ASN A 100 -28.65 -10.29 12.26
CA ASN A 100 -28.21 -9.86 10.93
C ASN A 100 -27.20 -8.70 11.00
N ILE A 101 -27.46 -7.70 11.85
CA ILE A 101 -26.56 -6.55 12.05
C ILE A 101 -25.22 -6.99 12.65
N LEU A 102 -25.22 -7.95 13.57
CA LEU A 102 -23.99 -8.52 14.13
C LEU A 102 -23.19 -9.30 13.08
N LEU A 103 -23.83 -10.18 12.30
CA LEU A 103 -23.17 -10.94 11.23
C LEU A 103 -22.57 -10.02 10.14
N GLN A 104 -23.28 -8.95 9.75
CA GLN A 104 -22.74 -7.97 8.80
C GLN A 104 -21.52 -7.22 9.38
N ARG A 105 -21.54 -6.89 10.68
CA ARG A 105 -20.40 -6.28 11.39
C ARG A 105 -19.20 -7.22 11.54
N GLU A 106 -19.41 -8.52 11.73
CA GLU A 106 -18.30 -9.49 11.76
C GLU A 106 -17.68 -9.67 10.36
N LYS A 107 -18.50 -9.86 9.32
CA LYS A 107 -18.01 -10.00 7.94
C LYS A 107 -17.22 -8.78 7.48
N THR A 108 -17.74 -7.57 7.70
CA THR A 108 -17.04 -6.32 7.32
C THR A 108 -15.74 -6.12 8.11
N LYS A 109 -15.69 -6.49 9.40
CA LYS A 109 -14.43 -6.50 10.17
C LYS A 109 -13.40 -7.47 9.58
N ILE A 110 -13.81 -8.69 9.25
CA ILE A 110 -12.90 -9.71 8.70
C ILE A 110 -12.36 -9.26 7.34
N GLU A 111 -13.23 -8.73 6.47
CA GLU A 111 -12.82 -8.22 5.15
C GLU A 111 -11.87 -7.01 5.25
N VAL A 112 -12.15 -6.06 6.15
CA VAL A 112 -11.29 -4.89 6.39
C VAL A 112 -9.94 -5.32 6.99
N ASN A 113 -9.94 -6.22 7.98
CA ASN A 113 -8.70 -6.71 8.58
C ASN A 113 -7.84 -7.47 7.56
N GLY A 114 -8.43 -8.34 6.74
CA GLY A 114 -7.72 -9.05 5.68
C GLY A 114 -7.12 -8.10 4.63
N LYS A 115 -7.86 -7.04 4.24
CA LYS A 115 -7.34 -5.99 3.35
C LYS A 115 -6.17 -5.22 3.97
N ILE A 116 -6.23 -4.91 5.27
CA ILE A 116 -5.12 -4.26 6.00
C ILE A 116 -3.90 -5.17 6.06
N GLU A 117 -4.09 -6.47 6.32
CA GLU A 117 -2.99 -7.44 6.45
C GLU A 117 -2.30 -7.72 5.11
N VAL A 118 -3.05 -7.89 4.02
CA VAL A 118 -2.50 -7.99 2.65
C VAL A 118 -1.73 -6.72 2.27
N ASN A 119 -2.27 -5.53 2.55
CA ASN A 119 -1.59 -4.27 2.26
C ASN A 119 -0.29 -4.11 3.09
N LYS A 120 -0.29 -4.57 4.34
CA LYS A 120 0.93 -4.61 5.17
C LYS A 120 1.99 -5.55 4.61
N GLN A 121 1.60 -6.74 4.14
CA GLN A 121 2.51 -7.68 3.50
C GLN A 121 3.10 -7.13 2.19
N ALA A 122 2.31 -6.42 1.39
CA ALA A 122 2.79 -5.72 0.20
C ALA A 122 3.83 -4.64 0.52
N ILE A 123 3.57 -3.80 1.54
CA ILE A 123 4.52 -2.77 2.00
C ILE A 123 5.82 -3.41 2.56
N GLU A 124 5.72 -4.51 3.32
CA GLU A 124 6.90 -5.21 3.86
C GLU A 124 7.74 -5.89 2.77
N HIS A 125 7.10 -6.47 1.74
CA HIS A 125 7.76 -6.99 0.55
C HIS A 125 8.47 -5.89 -0.25
N ASP A 126 7.73 -4.86 -0.64
CA ASP A 126 8.23 -3.79 -1.50
C ASP A 126 9.31 -2.95 -0.82
N LYS A 127 9.27 -2.83 0.51
CA LYS A 127 10.35 -2.23 1.29
C LYS A 127 11.62 -3.08 1.28
N ALA A 128 11.53 -4.39 1.49
CA ALA A 128 12.70 -5.27 1.41
C ALA A 128 13.31 -5.30 0.00
N LEU A 129 12.46 -5.23 -1.04
CA LEU A 129 12.89 -5.09 -2.43
C LEU A 129 13.56 -3.74 -2.70
N PHE A 130 12.99 -2.64 -2.22
CA PHE A 130 13.61 -1.31 -2.33
C PHE A 130 14.96 -1.25 -1.62
N GLU A 131 15.05 -1.72 -0.37
CA GLU A 131 16.30 -1.78 0.39
C GLU A 131 17.37 -2.61 -0.34
N HIS A 132 16.99 -3.71 -1.01
CA HIS A 132 17.92 -4.48 -1.85
C HIS A 132 18.45 -3.67 -3.04
N LEU A 133 17.60 -2.89 -3.73
CA LEU A 133 18.00 -2.09 -4.89
C LEU A 133 18.80 -0.84 -4.51
N ASP A 134 18.45 -0.18 -3.41
CA ASP A 134 19.14 1.00 -2.87
C ASP A 134 20.58 0.67 -2.42
N ASN A 135 20.81 -0.54 -1.88
CA ASN A 135 22.14 -1.06 -1.58
C ASN A 135 23.00 -1.40 -2.82
N ILE A 136 22.42 -1.39 -4.04
CA ILE A 136 23.16 -1.59 -5.29
C ILE A 136 23.52 -0.25 -5.94
N LEU A 137 22.58 0.71 -5.91
CA LEU A 137 22.75 2.01 -6.55
C LEU A 137 22.10 3.10 -5.68
N ASP A 138 22.93 3.84 -4.93
CA ASP A 138 22.47 4.97 -4.13
C ASP A 138 22.36 6.27 -4.95
N ASP A 139 21.52 7.19 -4.47
CA ASP A 139 21.21 8.45 -5.16
C ASP A 139 22.42 9.39 -5.29
N GLU A 140 23.31 9.42 -4.29
CA GLU A 140 24.47 10.31 -4.25
C GLU A 140 25.56 9.83 -5.22
N TYR A 141 25.76 8.51 -5.31
CA TYR A 141 26.61 7.88 -6.33
C TYR A 141 26.07 8.10 -7.73
N LEU A 142 24.79 7.83 -7.98
CA LEU A 142 24.19 7.94 -9.31
C LEU A 142 24.28 9.37 -9.86
N MET A 143 23.94 10.37 -9.05
CA MET A 143 24.02 11.78 -9.48
C MET A 143 25.47 12.20 -9.77
N ARG A 144 26.45 11.81 -8.92
CA ARG A 144 27.88 12.09 -9.18
C ARG A 144 28.45 11.32 -10.35
N PHE A 145 27.98 10.10 -10.62
CA PHE A 145 28.38 9.34 -11.79
C PHE A 145 27.93 10.07 -13.06
N PHE A 146 26.67 10.51 -13.12
CA PHE A 146 26.17 11.29 -14.26
C PHE A 146 26.88 12.65 -14.40
N GLU A 147 27.03 13.43 -13.33
CA GLU A 147 27.78 14.69 -13.35
C GLU A 147 29.23 14.47 -13.86
N GLY A 148 29.88 13.40 -13.41
CA GLY A 148 31.21 13.00 -13.89
C GLY A 148 31.24 12.67 -15.39
N VAL A 149 30.27 11.90 -15.88
CA VAL A 149 30.14 11.54 -17.30
C VAL A 149 29.79 12.74 -18.17
N GLU A 150 28.91 13.62 -17.71
CA GLU A 150 28.46 14.82 -18.44
C GLU A 150 29.58 15.87 -18.56
N VAL A 151 30.42 16.03 -17.54
CA VAL A 151 31.54 16.98 -17.55
C VAL A 151 32.76 16.44 -18.32
N ASN A 152 33.09 15.15 -18.16
CA ASN A 152 34.34 14.59 -18.69
C ASN A 152 34.18 13.82 -20.00
N HIS A 153 32.94 13.49 -20.37
CA HIS A 153 32.58 12.57 -21.45
C HIS A 153 33.30 11.22 -21.35
N ALA A 154 33.57 10.77 -20.12
CA ALA A 154 34.40 9.62 -19.84
C ALA A 154 34.17 9.07 -18.42
N TYR A 155 34.39 7.76 -18.24
CA TYR A 155 34.34 7.07 -16.94
C TYR A 155 35.31 5.89 -16.90
N PHE A 156 35.61 5.38 -15.71
CA PHE A 156 36.31 4.10 -15.55
C PHE A 156 35.30 2.96 -15.54
N TYR A 157 35.61 1.81 -16.15
CA TYR A 157 34.70 0.66 -16.22
C TYR A 157 34.22 0.22 -14.83
N SER A 158 35.07 0.28 -13.81
CA SER A 158 34.72 0.05 -12.39
C SER A 158 33.63 0.98 -11.83
N LYS A 159 33.35 2.12 -12.50
CA LYS A 159 32.36 3.13 -12.10
C LYS A 159 31.00 3.00 -12.77
N VAL A 160 30.87 2.23 -13.86
CA VAL A 160 29.53 1.92 -14.42
C VAL A 160 28.90 0.68 -13.74
N LYS A 161 29.69 -0.11 -13.02
CA LYS A 161 29.22 -1.39 -12.44
C LYS A 161 27.99 -1.28 -11.51
N PRO A 162 27.89 -0.35 -10.54
CA PRO A 162 26.70 -0.24 -9.69
C PRO A 162 25.43 0.08 -10.49
N LEU A 163 25.58 0.87 -11.56
CA LEU A 163 24.50 1.18 -12.48
C LEU A 163 24.08 -0.05 -13.29
N THR A 164 25.01 -0.78 -13.92
CA THR A 164 24.66 -1.99 -14.70
C THR A 164 24.16 -3.15 -13.82
N ASP A 165 24.64 -3.29 -12.58
CA ASP A 165 24.10 -4.23 -11.60
C ASP A 165 22.63 -3.89 -11.25
N PHE A 166 22.31 -2.61 -11.03
CA PHE A 166 20.93 -2.16 -10.80
C PHE A 166 20.04 -2.42 -12.03
N MET A 167 20.51 -2.07 -13.23
CA MET A 167 19.81 -2.34 -14.51
C MET A 167 19.50 -3.84 -14.69
N TYR A 168 20.45 -4.70 -14.31
CA TYR A 168 20.28 -6.16 -14.36
C TYR A 168 19.30 -6.68 -13.30
N GLU A 169 19.35 -6.20 -12.06
CA GLU A 169 18.38 -6.63 -11.04
C GLU A 169 16.95 -6.22 -11.41
N ILE A 170 16.68 -4.95 -11.77
CA ILE A 170 15.31 -4.48 -12.07
C ILE A 170 14.67 -5.17 -13.28
N GLY A 171 15.47 -5.79 -14.14
CA GLY A 171 15.01 -6.58 -15.29
C GLY A 171 14.41 -7.94 -14.92
N LYS A 172 14.41 -8.34 -13.64
CA LYS A 172 13.99 -9.68 -13.20
C LYS A 172 12.54 -9.69 -12.70
N VAL A 173 11.86 -10.82 -12.90
CA VAL A 173 10.51 -11.06 -12.36
C VAL A 173 10.49 -11.01 -10.83
N LYS A 174 11.59 -11.41 -10.16
CA LYS A 174 11.76 -11.33 -8.70
C LYS A 174 11.95 -9.92 -8.14
N THR A 175 11.89 -8.89 -8.98
CA THR A 175 11.98 -7.46 -8.61
C THR A 175 10.78 -6.66 -9.13
N GLU A 176 9.63 -7.31 -9.26
CA GLU A 176 8.36 -6.65 -9.51
C GLU A 176 7.75 -6.20 -8.17
N PHE A 177 7.46 -4.89 -8.07
CA PHE A 177 6.81 -4.29 -6.91
C PHE A 177 5.30 -4.62 -6.91
N VAL A 178 4.72 -4.81 -5.73
CA VAL A 178 3.29 -5.09 -5.54
C VAL A 178 2.46 -3.79 -5.54
N LEU A 179 3.04 -2.68 -5.10
CA LEU A 179 2.41 -1.37 -5.05
C LEU A 179 2.50 -0.68 -6.42
N GLU A 180 1.37 -0.66 -7.14
CA GLU A 180 1.22 -0.14 -8.51
C GLU A 180 1.93 1.21 -8.78
N PRO A 181 1.91 2.24 -7.91
CA PRO A 181 2.65 3.48 -8.17
C PRO A 181 4.16 3.31 -8.30
N ILE A 182 4.74 2.34 -7.57
CA ILE A 182 6.16 1.99 -7.66
C ILE A 182 6.39 1.10 -8.88
N ALA A 183 5.57 0.07 -9.07
CA ALA A 183 5.68 -0.86 -10.19
C ALA A 183 5.59 -0.14 -11.55
N SER A 184 4.61 0.75 -11.71
CA SER A 184 4.38 1.54 -12.92
C SER A 184 5.53 2.50 -13.22
N SER A 185 6.07 3.20 -12.21
CA SER A 185 7.21 4.12 -12.40
C SER A 185 8.52 3.39 -12.68
N LEU A 186 8.78 2.25 -12.02
CA LEU A 186 9.93 1.40 -12.34
C LEU A 186 9.82 0.81 -13.76
N ASN A 187 8.63 0.36 -14.18
CA ASN A 187 8.41 -0.14 -15.53
C ASN A 187 8.53 0.95 -16.62
N GLN A 188 8.33 2.22 -16.29
CA GLN A 188 8.65 3.37 -17.17
C GLN A 188 10.15 3.66 -17.24
N LEU A 189 10.92 3.35 -16.19
CA LEU A 189 12.38 3.50 -16.17
C LEU A 189 13.11 2.40 -16.97
N LYS A 190 12.63 1.15 -16.94
CA LYS A 190 13.27 -0.03 -17.58
C LYS A 190 13.62 0.11 -19.09
N PRO A 191 12.87 0.83 -19.93
CA PRO A 191 13.27 1.12 -21.31
C PRO A 191 14.44 2.09 -21.40
N VAL A 192 14.46 3.14 -20.57
CA VAL A 192 15.48 4.20 -20.60
C VAL A 192 16.79 3.73 -19.96
N THR A 193 16.73 2.85 -18.96
CA THR A 193 17.91 2.13 -18.48
C THR A 193 18.57 1.31 -19.58
N ARG A 194 17.78 0.64 -20.43
CA ARG A 194 18.33 -0.13 -21.56
C ARG A 194 18.91 0.78 -22.63
N GLN A 195 18.22 1.88 -22.97
CA GLN A 195 18.74 2.87 -23.92
C GLN A 195 20.09 3.45 -23.47
N LEU A 196 20.27 3.68 -22.17
CA LEU A 196 21.52 4.17 -21.59
C LEU A 196 22.64 3.11 -21.64
N ASP A 197 22.35 1.85 -21.33
CA ASP A 197 23.30 0.73 -21.45
C ASP A 197 23.72 0.50 -22.92
N GLU A 198 22.76 0.46 -23.84
CA GLU A 198 22.98 0.38 -25.28
C GLU A 198 23.82 1.56 -25.78
N PHE A 199 23.54 2.80 -25.32
CA PHE A 199 24.33 3.97 -25.68
C PHE A 199 25.76 3.89 -25.14
N PHE A 200 25.96 3.49 -23.88
CA PHE A 200 27.30 3.30 -23.31
C PHE A 200 28.10 2.24 -24.07
N VAL A 201 27.50 1.08 -24.36
CA VAL A 201 28.16 -0.02 -25.11
C VAL A 201 28.52 0.38 -26.54
N CYS A 202 27.71 1.23 -27.19
CA CYS A 202 27.93 1.60 -28.60
C CYS A 202 28.79 2.86 -28.82
N ASN A 203 28.94 3.73 -27.82
CA ASN A 203 29.55 5.06 -28.00
C ASN A 203 30.79 5.34 -27.12
N PHE A 204 31.09 4.51 -26.12
CA PHE A 204 32.25 4.69 -25.23
C PHE A 204 33.37 3.68 -25.51
N ASP A 205 34.43 4.15 -26.18
CA ASP A 205 35.61 3.36 -26.53
C ASP A 205 36.71 3.50 -25.46
N ALA A 206 37.58 2.49 -25.33
CA ALA A 206 38.72 2.53 -24.42
C ALA A 206 39.81 3.52 -24.89
N TYR A 207 40.27 4.39 -23.99
CA TYR A 207 41.24 5.45 -24.29
C TYR A 207 42.29 5.61 -23.19
N GLY A 208 43.55 5.82 -23.58
CA GLY A 208 44.66 6.03 -22.65
C GLY A 208 45.06 4.79 -21.83
N PRO A 209 45.95 4.96 -20.83
CA PRO A 209 46.43 3.86 -20.00
C PRO A 209 45.39 3.44 -18.94
N GLY A 210 44.80 2.25 -19.12
CA GLY A 210 43.94 1.61 -18.11
C GLY A 210 44.70 1.25 -16.83
N ARG A 211 43.97 1.07 -15.72
CA ARG A 211 44.54 0.70 -14.40
C ARG A 211 44.45 -0.81 -14.20
N GLY A 212 45.27 -1.55 -14.93
CA GLY A 212 45.06 -2.99 -15.11
C GLY A 212 43.81 -3.22 -15.94
N ASP A 213 42.89 -4.05 -15.45
CA ASP A 213 41.63 -4.36 -16.12
C ASP A 213 40.58 -3.23 -16.04
N ASP A 214 40.83 -2.16 -15.27
CA ASP A 214 39.95 -0.99 -15.18
C ASP A 214 40.26 0.01 -16.31
N PHE A 215 39.61 -0.20 -17.46
CA PHE A 215 39.72 0.66 -18.63
C PHE A 215 39.10 2.04 -18.38
N TRP A 216 39.79 3.08 -18.84
CA TRP A 216 39.20 4.42 -18.99
C TRP A 216 38.46 4.47 -20.33
N LEU A 217 37.15 4.65 -20.28
CA LEU A 217 36.25 4.69 -21.43
C LEU A 217 35.85 6.14 -21.71
N CYS A 218 35.94 6.56 -22.97
CA CYS A 218 35.62 7.91 -23.43
C CYS A 218 34.56 7.86 -24.53
N LEU A 219 33.66 8.82 -24.56
CA LEU A 219 32.76 9.04 -25.71
C LEU A 219 33.61 9.28 -26.97
N HIS A 220 33.48 8.41 -27.97
CA HIS A 220 34.16 8.46 -29.27
C HIS A 220 35.49 9.25 -29.30
N PRO A 221 36.57 8.74 -28.68
CA PRO A 221 37.83 9.47 -28.50
C PRO A 221 38.45 9.89 -29.85
N GLN A 222 38.25 9.11 -30.91
CA GLN A 222 38.62 9.42 -32.30
C GLN A 222 37.96 10.69 -32.89
N TRP A 223 36.85 11.16 -32.33
CA TRP A 223 36.14 12.36 -32.78
C TRP A 223 36.31 13.55 -31.83
N ASN A 224 36.96 13.32 -30.67
CA ASN A 224 37.21 14.32 -29.63
C ASN A 224 38.67 14.82 -29.72
N CYS A 225 38.85 16.10 -30.00
CA CYS A 225 40.16 16.76 -30.16
C CYS A 225 40.95 16.95 -28.83
N ASP A 226 40.31 16.78 -27.68
CA ASP A 226 40.95 16.64 -26.36
C ASP A 226 41.27 15.17 -26.00
N ARG A 227 41.12 14.24 -26.95
CA ARG A 227 41.39 12.80 -26.78
C ARG A 227 42.27 12.27 -27.92
N ALA A 228 41.71 11.55 -28.89
CA ALA A 228 42.44 10.94 -30.01
C ALA A 228 42.08 11.54 -31.38
N GLY A 229 41.11 12.44 -31.45
CA GLY A 229 40.73 13.17 -32.67
C GLY A 229 41.66 14.33 -32.99
N SER A 230 41.43 14.99 -34.14
CA SER A 230 42.15 16.19 -34.56
C SER A 230 41.26 17.43 -34.51
N TRP A 231 41.87 18.59 -34.27
CA TRP A 231 41.24 19.91 -34.44
C TRP A 231 40.86 20.21 -35.90
N ASP A 232 41.47 19.52 -36.87
CA ASP A 232 41.17 19.65 -38.30
C ASP A 232 40.01 18.77 -38.78
N ASP A 233 39.50 17.82 -37.95
CA ASP A 233 38.39 16.93 -38.34
C ASP A 233 37.02 17.54 -37.97
N PHE A 234 36.56 18.46 -38.83
CA PHE A 234 35.25 19.10 -38.69
C PHE A 234 34.06 18.12 -38.73
N GLU A 235 34.14 17.01 -39.47
CA GLU A 235 33.04 16.04 -39.54
C GLU A 235 33.08 15.04 -38.38
N GLY A 236 34.25 14.71 -37.84
CA GLY A 236 34.41 14.03 -36.55
C GLY A 236 33.84 14.87 -35.42
N SER A 237 34.30 16.11 -35.26
CA SER A 237 33.81 17.07 -34.26
C SER A 237 32.28 17.21 -34.31
N LYS A 238 31.68 17.36 -35.50
CA LYS A 238 30.22 17.43 -35.69
C LYS A 238 29.47 16.14 -35.31
N LYS A 239 30.07 14.95 -35.44
CA LYS A 239 29.48 13.68 -34.96
C LYS A 239 29.58 13.57 -33.44
N TYR A 240 30.72 13.94 -32.87
CA TYR A 240 30.91 14.01 -31.42
C TYR A 240 29.86 14.92 -30.78
N ASP A 241 29.63 16.07 -31.39
CA ASP A 241 28.64 17.07 -30.99
C ASP A 241 27.19 16.52 -31.00
N VAL A 242 26.87 15.59 -31.91
CA VAL A 242 25.59 14.85 -31.94
C VAL A 242 25.53 13.82 -30.81
N ALA A 243 26.56 12.98 -30.66
CA ALA A 243 26.61 11.95 -29.61
C ALA A 243 26.58 12.56 -28.20
N MET A 244 27.22 13.71 -27.99
CA MET A 244 27.17 14.48 -26.74
C MET A 244 25.74 14.94 -26.40
N ARG A 245 25.00 15.48 -27.39
CA ARG A 245 23.60 15.87 -27.19
C ARG A 245 22.69 14.67 -26.90
N GLU A 246 22.93 13.53 -27.54
CA GLU A 246 22.20 12.30 -27.30
C GLU A 246 22.47 11.74 -25.88
N LEU A 247 23.74 11.69 -25.47
CA LEU A 247 24.17 11.33 -24.12
C LEU A 247 23.44 12.15 -23.04
N PHE A 248 23.45 13.49 -23.16
CA PHE A 248 22.76 14.36 -22.21
C PHE A 248 21.24 14.10 -22.21
N GLN A 249 20.63 13.97 -23.39
CA GLN A 249 19.19 13.72 -23.51
C GLN A 249 18.76 12.38 -22.88
N ILE A 250 19.60 11.33 -22.98
CA ILE A 250 19.34 10.04 -22.34
C ILE A 250 19.53 10.14 -20.82
N ILE A 251 20.60 10.80 -20.35
CA ILE A 251 20.88 10.98 -18.92
C ILE A 251 19.79 11.82 -18.24
N ASP A 252 19.33 12.93 -18.82
CA ASP A 252 18.24 13.75 -18.26
C ASP A 252 16.91 12.98 -18.19
N ASN A 253 16.60 12.18 -19.22
CA ASN A 253 15.43 11.30 -19.23
C ASN A 253 15.52 10.23 -18.14
N TYR A 254 16.70 9.63 -17.94
CA TYR A 254 16.96 8.70 -16.84
C TYR A 254 16.76 9.39 -15.49
N LYS A 255 17.39 10.57 -15.28
CA LYS A 255 17.32 11.34 -14.03
C LYS A 255 15.89 11.63 -13.62
N GLU A 256 15.05 12.14 -14.53
CA GLU A 256 13.65 12.46 -14.22
C GLU A 256 12.79 11.22 -13.97
N LEU A 257 12.92 10.14 -14.75
CA LEU A 257 12.16 8.90 -14.50
C LEU A 257 12.59 8.20 -13.22
N TYR A 258 13.89 8.17 -12.93
CA TYR A 258 14.44 7.63 -11.67
C TYR A 258 13.94 8.45 -10.47
N LYS A 259 13.95 9.77 -10.57
CA LYS A 259 13.37 10.70 -9.58
C LYS A 259 11.86 10.47 -9.38
N VAL A 260 11.08 10.21 -10.43
CA VAL A 260 9.65 9.83 -10.30
C VAL A 260 9.49 8.50 -9.56
N TYR A 261 10.32 7.49 -9.85
CA TYR A 261 10.37 6.22 -9.13
C TYR A 261 10.68 6.43 -7.63
N ARG A 262 11.77 7.14 -7.29
CA ARG A 262 12.16 7.46 -5.90
C ARG A 262 11.07 8.26 -5.16
N LEU A 263 10.39 9.18 -5.85
CA LEU A 263 9.27 9.93 -5.28
C LEU A 263 8.02 9.06 -5.01
N ASN A 264 7.79 8.00 -5.78
CA ASN A 264 6.68 7.07 -5.53
C ASN A 264 7.03 6.08 -4.42
N VAL A 265 8.26 5.53 -4.40
CA VAL A 265 8.82 4.78 -3.26
C VAL A 265 8.60 5.54 -1.95
N LYS A 266 9.01 6.83 -1.90
CA LYS A 266 8.89 7.69 -0.72
C LYS A 266 7.45 7.87 -0.23
N LYS A 267 6.48 7.98 -1.14
CA LYS A 267 5.05 8.13 -0.80
C LYS A 267 4.46 6.84 -0.25
N GLU A 268 4.65 5.74 -0.96
CA GLU A 268 3.96 4.47 -0.67
C GLU A 268 4.61 3.70 0.50
N LEU A 269 5.93 3.80 0.67
CA LEU A 269 6.69 3.09 1.72
C LEU A 269 7.09 3.97 2.91
N CYS A 270 6.78 5.27 2.87
CA CYS A 270 7.03 6.25 3.95
C CYS A 270 8.50 6.31 4.43
N ILE A 271 9.44 6.41 3.48
CA ILE A 271 10.90 6.48 3.69
C ILE A 271 11.48 7.72 3.01
#